data_AF-A0A179I5B5-F1
#
_entry.id   AF-A0A179I5B5-F1
#
_cell.length_a   1.000
_cell.length_b   1.000
_cell.length_c   1.000
_cell.angle_alpha   90.00
_cell.angle_beta   90.00
_cell.angle_gamma   90.00
#
_symmetry.space_group_name_H-M   'P 1'
#
loop_
_entity.id
_entity.type
_entity.pdbx_description
1 polymer ?
#
loop_
_entity_poly.entity_id
_entity_poly.type
_entity_poly.pdbx_seq_one_letter_code
_entity_poly.pdbx_strand_id
1 'polypeptide(L)'
;MMKFFAQQTARGGPQQLRKGVAGKTIGARRSRKIVKDAVSGVTRPAIRRLARRGGVKRMSAAIYEVARKVMRDHLTEILKICCIYVDHRKTKTVTTQDVRPP
;
A
#
# COMPACT_ATOMS: atom_id res chain seq x y z
N MET A 1 47.68 28.81 32.40
CA MET A 1 46.48 29.37 33.06
C MET A 1 45.27 28.66 32.47
N MET A 2 44.52 27.93 33.32
CA MET A 2 43.23 27.25 33.11
C MET A 2 43.16 26.00 32.18
N LYS A 3 43.09 24.84 32.85
CA LYS A 3 42.62 23.51 32.40
C LYS A 3 41.07 23.44 32.54
N PHE A 4 40.50 22.25 32.31
CA PHE A 4 39.12 21.78 32.62
C PHE A 4 38.11 22.03 31.48
N PHE A 5 37.33 21.07 30.96
CA PHE A 5 37.09 19.67 31.28
C PHE A 5 36.39 19.03 30.07
N ALA A 6 36.79 17.82 29.67
CA ALA A 6 36.04 17.00 28.75
C ALA A 6 34.77 16.50 29.45
N GLN A 7 33.61 16.56 28.79
CA GLN A 7 32.43 15.83 29.24
C GLN A 7 31.98 14.89 28.13
N GLN A 8 32.38 13.62 28.28
CA GLN A 8 31.59 12.50 27.78
C GLN A 8 30.29 12.47 28.58
N THR A 9 29.14 12.33 27.93
CA THR A 9 27.96 11.75 28.57
C THR A 9 27.57 10.48 27.85
N ALA A 10 27.51 9.44 28.66
CA ALA A 10 27.36 8.05 28.29
C ALA A 10 25.91 7.70 27.96
N ARG A 11 25.79 6.73 27.04
CA ARG A 11 24.94 5.53 27.10
C ARG A 11 23.50 5.68 27.60
N GLY A 12 22.59 5.23 26.73
CA GLY A 12 21.18 5.01 27.02
C GLY A 12 20.92 4.25 28.32
N GLY A 13 19.91 4.74 29.06
CA GLY A 13 19.31 4.06 30.19
C GLY A 13 17.98 3.40 29.79
N PRO A 14 17.62 2.25 30.40
CA PRO A 14 16.39 1.53 30.08
C PRO A 14 15.17 2.28 30.64
N GLN A 15 14.21 2.57 29.77
CA GLN A 15 12.94 3.18 30.16
C GLN A 15 12.10 2.13 30.88
N GLN A 16 11.84 2.40 32.15
CA GLN A 16 11.21 1.51 33.11
C GLN A 16 9.87 0.96 32.59
N LEU A 17 9.78 -0.37 32.55
CA LEU A 17 8.58 -1.14 32.28
C LEU A 17 7.54 -0.87 33.38
N ARG A 18 6.59 0.04 33.11
CA ARG A 18 5.40 0.18 33.94
C ARG A 18 4.56 -1.09 33.81
N LYS A 19 4.63 -1.92 34.85
CA LYS A 19 3.79 -3.09 35.10
C LYS A 19 2.34 -2.61 35.30
N GLY A 20 1.57 -2.57 34.22
CA GLY A 20 0.14 -2.28 34.22
C GLY A 20 -0.65 -3.47 33.68
N VAL A 21 -1.18 -4.26 34.61
CA VAL A 21 -2.33 -5.18 34.49
C VAL A 21 -2.37 -6.10 33.26
N ALA A 22 -2.05 -7.36 33.51
CA ALA A 22 -2.39 -8.49 32.66
C ALA A 22 -3.92 -8.58 32.47
N GLY A 23 -4.41 -8.09 31.34
CA GLY A 23 -5.77 -8.31 30.83
C GLY A 23 -5.68 -9.05 29.50
N LYS A 24 -6.03 -10.34 29.52
CA LYS A 24 -6.22 -11.19 28.34
C LYS A 24 -7.01 -10.44 27.26
N THR A 25 -6.34 -9.98 26.21
CA THR A 25 -6.97 -9.80 24.90
C THR A 25 -6.40 -10.85 23.98
N ILE A 26 -6.86 -12.08 24.22
CA ILE A 26 -6.78 -13.16 23.24
C ILE A 26 -7.42 -12.63 21.96
N GLY A 27 -6.60 -12.46 20.92
CA GLY A 27 -7.01 -12.33 19.53
C GLY A 27 -8.18 -11.39 19.29
N ALA A 28 -7.96 -10.07 19.39
CA ALA A 28 -8.84 -9.13 18.71
C ALA A 28 -8.83 -9.48 17.22
N ARG A 29 -9.86 -10.21 16.76
CA ARG A 29 -10.14 -10.43 15.34
C ARG A 29 -10.21 -9.03 14.73
N ARG A 30 -9.14 -8.64 14.04
CA ARG A 30 -9.12 -7.37 13.32
C ARG A 30 -10.24 -7.44 12.30
N SER A 31 -11.25 -6.60 12.49
CA SER A 31 -12.32 -6.41 11.51
C SER A 31 -11.66 -6.18 10.15
N ARG A 32 -12.03 -7.00 9.15
CA ARG A 32 -11.55 -6.82 7.78
C ARG A 32 -12.09 -5.48 7.32
N LYS A 33 -11.20 -4.60 6.85
CA LYS A 33 -11.59 -3.30 6.29
C LYS A 33 -12.66 -3.55 5.22
N ILE A 34 -13.84 -2.95 5.41
CA ILE A 34 -14.91 -2.99 4.42
C ILE A 34 -14.32 -2.49 3.10
N VAL A 35 -14.49 -3.29 2.05
CA VAL A 35 -14.00 -2.95 0.71
C VAL A 35 -14.82 -1.77 0.21
N LYS A 36 -14.26 -0.57 0.34
CA LYS A 36 -14.80 0.64 -0.28
C LYS A 36 -14.45 0.62 -1.76
N ASP A 37 -15.26 1.28 -2.57
CA ASP A 37 -14.94 1.48 -3.99
C ASP A 37 -13.63 2.28 -4.13
N ALA A 38 -12.55 1.57 -4.47
CA ALA A 38 -11.21 2.11 -4.57
C ALA A 38 -10.99 2.95 -5.84
N VAL A 39 -11.93 2.91 -6.77
CA VAL A 39 -11.83 3.54 -8.09
C VAL A 39 -11.76 5.06 -7.98
N SER A 40 -12.56 5.62 -7.07
CA SER A 40 -12.54 7.05 -6.75
C SER A 40 -11.21 7.50 -6.13
N GLY A 41 -10.45 6.56 -5.54
CA GLY A 41 -9.11 6.77 -5.00
C GLY A 41 -8.08 7.12 -6.08
N VAL A 42 -8.35 6.81 -7.36
CA VAL A 42 -7.53 7.31 -8.46
C VAL A 42 -7.94 8.75 -8.77
N THR A 43 -7.16 9.67 -8.21
CA THR A 43 -7.44 11.11 -8.24
C THR A 43 -7.18 11.72 -9.63
N ARG A 44 -7.88 12.82 -9.94
CA ARG A 44 -7.70 13.55 -11.21
C ARG A 44 -6.24 13.97 -11.47
N PRO A 45 -5.45 14.44 -10.47
CA PRO A 45 -4.02 14.70 -10.66
C PRO A 45 -3.21 13.47 -11.05
N ALA A 46 -3.53 12.29 -10.52
CA ALA A 46 -2.84 11.05 -10.89
C ALA A 46 -3.05 10.69 -12.37
N ILE A 47 -4.30 10.75 -12.84
CA ILE A 47 -4.64 10.53 -14.26
C ILE A 47 -3.95 11.57 -15.14
N ARG A 48 -3.90 12.84 -14.70
CA ARG A 48 -3.18 13.88 -15.42
C ARG A 48 -1.69 13.56 -15.54
N ARG A 49 -1.02 13.11 -14.48
CA ARG A 49 0.40 12.71 -14.52
C ARG A 49 0.64 11.56 -15.51
N LEU A 50 -0.24 10.55 -15.54
CA LEU A 50 -0.17 9.46 -16.52
C LEU A 50 -0.31 9.97 -17.96
N ALA A 51 -1.35 10.76 -18.23
CA ALA A 51 -1.59 11.32 -19.55
C ALA A 51 -0.45 12.23 -20.03
N ARG A 52 0.12 13.05 -19.13
CA ARG A 52 1.30 13.86 -19.46
C ARG A 52 2.52 13.00 -19.80
N ARG A 53 2.76 11.92 -19.04
CA ARG A 53 3.83 10.95 -19.36
C ARG A 53 3.61 10.31 -20.73
N GLY A 54 2.36 10.07 -21.11
CA GLY A 54 1.98 9.59 -22.45
C GLY A 54 1.94 10.66 -23.55
N GLY A 55 2.42 11.89 -23.31
CA GLY A 55 2.47 12.95 -24.33
C GLY A 55 1.14 13.66 -24.62
N VAL A 56 0.10 13.44 -23.82
CA VAL A 56 -1.22 14.05 -24.03
C VAL A 56 -1.15 15.55 -23.73
N LYS A 57 -1.39 16.41 -24.75
CA LYS A 57 -1.31 17.89 -24.67
C LYS A 57 -2.57 18.57 -24.10
N ARG A 58 -3.78 18.11 -24.45
CA ARG A 58 -5.06 18.60 -23.90
C ARG A 58 -5.95 17.42 -23.56
N MET A 59 -6.75 17.55 -22.50
CA MET A 59 -7.56 16.45 -21.97
C MET A 59 -8.96 16.96 -21.67
N SER A 60 -9.97 16.25 -22.18
CA SER A 60 -11.38 16.53 -21.86
C SER A 60 -11.73 16.08 -20.44
N ALA A 61 -12.75 16.69 -19.83
CA ALA A 61 -13.23 16.34 -18.50
C ALA A 61 -13.83 14.92 -18.43
N ALA A 62 -14.42 14.42 -19.52
CA ALA A 62 -15.01 13.08 -19.57
C ALA A 62 -13.96 11.95 -19.39
N ILE A 63 -12.70 12.23 -19.75
CA ILE A 63 -11.61 11.23 -19.73
C ILE A 63 -11.31 10.73 -18.31
N TYR A 64 -11.57 11.51 -17.26
CA TYR A 64 -11.27 11.05 -15.90
C TYR A 64 -12.09 9.81 -15.53
N GLU A 65 -13.36 9.75 -15.93
CA GLU A 65 -14.21 8.61 -15.61
C GLU A 65 -13.94 7.42 -16.53
N VAL A 66 -13.73 7.69 -17.83
CA VAL A 66 -13.35 6.67 -18.81
C VAL A 66 -12.04 5.99 -18.40
N ALA A 67 -11.01 6.75 -18.02
CA ALA A 67 -9.74 6.21 -17.58
C ALA A 67 -9.89 5.30 -16.36
N ARG A 68 -10.73 5.68 -15.38
CA ARG A 68 -11.02 4.86 -14.20
C ARG A 68 -11.69 3.54 -14.56
N LYS A 69 -12.61 3.55 -15.52
CA LYS A 69 -13.23 2.32 -16.03
C LYS A 69 -12.19 1.42 -16.70
N VAL A 70 -11.38 1.95 -17.60
CA VAL A 70 -10.35 1.17 -18.30
C VAL A 70 -9.33 0.56 -17.32
N MET A 71 -8.89 1.33 -16.31
CA MET A 71 -7.98 0.81 -15.29
C MET A 71 -8.59 -0.36 -14.50
N ARG A 72 -9.89 -0.31 -14.18
CA ARG A 72 -10.58 -1.43 -13.54
C ARG A 72 -10.66 -2.65 -14.44
N ASP A 73 -11.05 -2.45 -15.69
CA ASP A 73 -11.27 -3.53 -16.65
C ASP A 73 -9.95 -4.28 -16.88
N HIS A 74 -8.85 -3.54 -17.07
CA HIS A 74 -7.51 -4.11 -17.22
C HIS A 74 -7.03 -4.87 -15.98
N LEU A 75 -7.21 -4.31 -14.78
CA LEU A 75 -6.85 -5.03 -13.54
C LEU A 75 -7.70 -6.28 -13.34
N THR A 76 -8.97 -6.26 -13.77
CA THR A 76 -9.86 -7.42 -13.68
C THR A 76 -9.37 -8.55 -14.58
N GLU A 77 -8.87 -8.24 -15.78
CA GLU A 77 -8.27 -9.20 -16.69
C GLU A 77 -7.01 -9.85 -16.11
N ILE A 78 -6.08 -9.03 -15.60
CA ILE A 78 -4.85 -9.53 -14.96
C ILE A 78 -5.17 -10.40 -13.74
N LEU A 79 -6.09 -9.96 -12.88
CA LEU A 79 -6.43 -10.70 -11.66
C LEU A 79 -7.12 -12.04 -11.95
N LYS A 80 -7.91 -12.15 -13.02
CA LYS A 80 -8.48 -13.45 -13.46
C LYS A 80 -7.37 -14.46 -13.75
N ILE A 81 -6.33 -14.03 -14.46
CA ILE A 81 -5.17 -14.86 -14.78
C ILE A 81 -4.41 -15.23 -13.50
N CYS A 82 -4.17 -14.26 -12.61
CA CYS A 82 -3.50 -14.52 -11.33
C CYS A 82 -4.26 -15.56 -10.49
N CYS A 83 -5.60 -15.49 -10.44
CA CYS A 83 -6.42 -16.46 -9.71
C CYS A 83 -6.25 -17.88 -10.25
N ILE A 84 -6.20 -18.05 -11.58
CA ILE A 84 -5.99 -19.38 -12.20
C ILE A 84 -4.65 -19.99 -11.75
N TYR A 85 -3.57 -19.21 -11.72
CA TYR A 85 -2.26 -19.70 -11.28
C TYR A 85 -2.21 -20.02 -9.78
N VAL A 86 -2.89 -19.23 -8.96
CA VAL A 86 -2.98 -19.46 -7.51
C VAL A 86 -3.77 -20.73 -7.21
N ASP A 87 -4.90 -20.92 -7.91
CA ASP A 87 -5.74 -22.12 -7.78
C ASP A 87 -4.99 -23.37 -8.22
N HIS A 88 -4.25 -23.30 -9.33
CA HIS A 88 -3.40 -24.39 -9.80
C HIS A 88 -2.34 -24.82 -8.76
N ARG A 89 -1.77 -23.86 -8.02
CA ARG A 89 -0.78 -24.13 -6.96
C ARG A 89 -1.41 -24.46 -5.60
N LYS A 90 -2.74 -24.39 -5.45
CA LYS A 90 -3.49 -24.62 -4.20
C LYS A 90 -3.06 -23.70 -3.05
N THR A 91 -2.59 -22.50 -3.35
CA THR A 91 -2.23 -21.49 -2.34
C THR A 91 -3.31 -20.42 -2.24
N LYS A 92 -3.25 -19.57 -1.22
CA LYS A 92 -4.18 -18.42 -1.06
C LYS A 92 -3.50 -17.07 -1.32
N THR A 93 -2.23 -17.09 -1.70
CA THR A 93 -1.37 -15.91 -1.79
C THR A 93 -0.90 -15.76 -3.23
N VAL A 94 -1.27 -14.64 -3.85
CA VAL A 94 -0.73 -14.22 -5.15
C VAL A 94 0.73 -13.83 -4.96
N THR A 95 1.62 -14.37 -5.80
CA THR A 95 3.05 -14.05 -5.80
C THR A 95 3.41 -13.18 -7.00
N THR A 96 4.60 -12.58 -6.99
CA THR A 96 5.09 -11.75 -8.10
C THR A 96 5.24 -12.51 -9.41
N GLN A 97 5.35 -13.84 -9.35
CA GLN A 97 5.45 -14.69 -10.54
C GLN A 97 4.12 -14.80 -11.30
N ASP A 98 2.99 -14.61 -10.63
CA ASP A 98 1.66 -14.77 -11.23
C ASP A 98 1.21 -13.54 -12.02
N VAL A 99 1.78 -12.37 -11.68
CA VAL A 99 1.39 -11.07 -12.22
C VAL A 99 2.13 -10.75 -13.52
N ARG A 100 2.98 -11.65 -14.01
CA ARG A 100 3.78 -11.40 -15.21
C ARG A 100 2.86 -11.27 -16.43
N PRO A 101 2.84 -10.11 -17.12
CA PRO A 101 2.17 -10.00 -18.40
C PRO A 101 2.93 -10.84 -19.45
N PRO A 102 2.25 -11.35 -20.50
CA PRO A 102 2.93 -11.98 -21.63
C PRO A 102 3.94 -11.05 -22.31
#